data_AF-A0A3B8SUT0-F1
#
_entry.id   AF-A0A3B8SUT0-F1
#
_cell.length_a   1.000
_cell.length_b   1.000
_cell.length_c   1.000
_cell.angle_alpha   90.00
_cell.angle_beta   90.00
_cell.angle_gamma   90.00
#
_symmetry.space_group_name_H-M   'P 1'
#
loop_
_entity.id
_entity.type
_entity.pdbx_description
1 polymer ?
#
loop_
_entity_poly.entity_id
_entity_poly.type
_entity_poly.pdbx_seq_one_letter_code
_entity_poly.pdbx_strand_id
1 'polypeptide(L)'
;SKISKHLEDYITKNSNIIDIENTEEKINDAIFYRDVNYIIYIPKNYGKDFLSNKNPLVEVKSTGDYQSSLASLLLERYLLSANAYLEDNITEEDLINKIDETLENKTEVELTTKLDTTGLSKATSYYNFSNYCLLGGSIYVICLILSSFQNINIRKRTIISSMNDKK
;
A
#
# COMPACT_ATOMS: atom_id res chain seq x y z
N SER A 1 14.58 21.45 -11.51
CA SER A 1 15.77 20.87 -12.16
C SER A 1 15.32 19.63 -12.93
N LYS A 2 16.18 18.95 -13.70
CA LYS A 2 15.76 17.73 -14.41
C LYS A 2 15.38 16.62 -13.43
N ILE A 3 16.12 16.47 -12.33
CA ILE A 3 15.84 15.45 -11.31
C ILE A 3 14.50 15.68 -10.59
N SER A 4 14.12 16.93 -10.29
CA SER A 4 12.80 17.21 -9.68
C SER A 4 11.66 16.83 -10.62
N LYS A 5 11.81 17.13 -11.92
CA LYS A 5 10.82 16.79 -12.93
C LYS A 5 10.74 15.28 -13.14
N HIS A 6 11.89 14.61 -13.12
CA HIS A 6 11.95 13.16 -13.19
C HIS A 6 11.26 12.47 -12.01
N LEU A 7 11.42 12.99 -10.79
CA LEU A 7 10.67 12.50 -9.62
C LEU A 7 9.16 12.66 -9.82
N GLU A 8 8.72 13.83 -10.27
CA GLU A 8 7.31 14.11 -10.59
C GLU A 8 6.78 13.13 -11.64
N ASP A 9 7.50 12.95 -12.75
CA ASP A 9 7.14 12.03 -13.84
C ASP A 9 7.05 10.58 -13.35
N TYR A 10 8.01 10.14 -12.52
CA TYR A 10 8.02 8.80 -11.93
C TYR A 10 6.80 8.56 -11.03
N ILE A 11 6.47 9.50 -10.15
CA ILE A 11 5.28 9.40 -9.29
C ILE A 11 4.01 9.43 -10.15
N THR A 12 3.91 10.31 -11.13
CA THR A 12 2.77 10.42 -12.06
C THR A 12 2.54 9.11 -12.82
N LYS A 13 3.60 8.45 -13.26
CA LYS A 13 3.51 7.18 -14.01
C LYS A 13 2.97 6.02 -13.16
N ASN A 14 3.19 6.06 -11.84
CA ASN A 14 2.86 4.97 -10.92
C ASN A 14 1.69 5.30 -9.97
N SER A 15 1.07 6.48 -10.11
CA SER A 15 -0.04 6.93 -9.26
C SER A 15 -1.06 7.75 -10.04
N ASN A 16 -2.23 7.99 -9.44
CA ASN A 16 -3.23 8.89 -10.02
C ASN A 16 -3.03 10.29 -9.46
N ILE A 17 -2.74 11.27 -10.33
CA ILE A 17 -2.60 12.67 -9.93
C ILE A 17 -3.94 13.37 -10.01
N ILE A 18 -4.26 14.10 -8.94
CA ILE A 18 -5.45 14.94 -8.86
C ILE A 18 -4.96 16.38 -8.77
N ASP A 19 -5.48 17.22 -9.66
CA ASP A 19 -5.16 18.64 -9.65
C ASP A 19 -5.93 19.32 -8.51
N ILE A 20 -5.19 20.01 -7.65
CA ILE A 20 -5.71 20.70 -6.48
C ILE A 20 -5.15 22.11 -6.50
N GLU A 21 -6.00 23.09 -6.19
CA GLU A 21 -5.56 24.47 -6.00
C GLU A 21 -4.43 24.53 -4.96
N ASN A 22 -3.34 25.20 -5.31
CA ASN A 22 -2.14 25.30 -4.48
C ASN A 22 -2.32 26.31 -3.33
N THR A 23 -3.32 26.07 -2.49
CA THR A 23 -3.57 26.78 -1.24
C THR A 23 -3.55 25.79 -0.09
N GLU A 24 -2.97 26.19 1.04
CA GLU A 24 -2.80 25.30 2.19
C GLU A 24 -4.14 24.74 2.68
N GLU A 25 -5.20 25.54 2.62
CA GLU A 25 -6.56 25.15 2.99
C GLU A 25 -7.09 24.03 2.09
N LYS A 26 -7.03 24.20 0.76
CA LYS A 26 -7.49 23.18 -0.20
C LYS A 26 -6.70 21.89 -0.12
N ILE A 27 -5.40 21.98 0.10
CA ILE A 27 -4.53 20.81 0.26
C ILE A 27 -4.89 20.04 1.54
N ASN A 28 -5.16 20.75 2.64
CA ASN A 28 -5.59 20.14 3.90
C ASN A 28 -7.00 19.53 3.80
N ASP A 29 -7.92 20.19 3.10
CA ASP A 29 -9.26 19.65 2.84
C ASP A 29 -9.19 18.38 2.01
N ALA A 30 -8.41 18.39 0.92
CA ALA A 30 -8.30 17.25 0.02
C ALA A 30 -7.75 16.00 0.72
N ILE A 31 -6.79 16.15 1.64
CA ILE A 31 -6.30 15.02 2.44
C ILE A 31 -7.29 14.60 3.53
N PHE A 32 -8.00 15.56 4.14
CA PHE A 32 -8.99 15.28 5.18
C PHE A 32 -10.20 14.51 4.64
N TYR A 33 -10.73 14.94 3.48
CA TYR A 33 -11.83 14.28 2.80
C TYR A 33 -11.39 13.06 1.96
N ARG A 34 -10.07 12.78 1.92
CA ARG A 34 -9.46 11.69 1.14
C ARG A 34 -9.69 11.80 -0.36
N ASP A 35 -9.81 13.03 -0.86
CA ASP A 35 -9.69 13.31 -2.29
C ASP A 35 -8.27 12.92 -2.76
N VAL A 36 -7.25 13.10 -1.91
CA VAL A 36 -5.90 12.56 -2.10
C VAL A 36 -5.43 11.80 -0.87
N ASN A 37 -4.65 10.74 -1.10
CA ASN A 37 -4.09 9.92 -0.02
C ASN A 37 -2.66 10.35 0.39
N TYR A 38 -1.96 11.07 -0.49
CA TYR A 38 -0.55 11.41 -0.32
C TYR A 38 -0.19 12.71 -1.03
N ILE A 39 0.53 13.59 -0.34
CA ILE A 39 1.00 14.88 -0.86
C ILE A 39 2.51 14.97 -0.63
N ILE A 40 3.24 15.37 -1.66
CA ILE A 40 4.71 15.48 -1.65
C ILE A 40 5.09 16.94 -1.85
N TYR A 41 5.83 17.52 -0.91
CA TYR A 41 6.36 18.88 -1.01
C TYR A 41 7.83 18.81 -1.43
N ILE A 42 8.09 19.15 -2.69
CA ILE A 42 9.46 19.23 -3.22
C ILE A 42 10.03 20.61 -2.86
N PRO A 43 11.12 20.71 -2.06
CA PRO A 43 11.67 21.99 -1.66
C PRO A 43 12.22 22.78 -2.85
N LYS A 44 12.17 24.11 -2.74
CA LYS A 44 12.81 24.99 -3.72
C LYS A 44 14.31 24.65 -3.78
N ASN A 45 14.86 24.56 -4.98
CA ASN A 45 16.24 24.13 -5.26
C ASN A 45 16.58 22.66 -5.00
N TYR A 46 15.59 21.77 -4.80
CA TYR A 46 15.81 20.33 -4.57
C TYR A 46 16.97 19.73 -5.39
N GLY A 47 16.96 19.85 -6.73
CA GLY A 47 18.02 19.23 -7.53
C GLY A 47 19.42 19.79 -7.30
N LYS A 48 19.55 21.09 -7.01
CA LYS A 48 20.88 21.69 -6.71
C LYS A 48 21.40 21.19 -5.37
N ASP A 49 20.54 21.17 -4.36
CA ASP A 49 20.92 20.74 -3.01
C ASP A 49 21.16 19.24 -2.95
N PHE A 50 20.39 18.46 -3.73
CA PHE A 50 20.58 17.02 -3.90
C PHE A 50 21.94 16.70 -4.54
N LEU A 51 22.25 17.31 -5.69
CA LEU A 51 23.54 17.14 -6.37
C LEU A 51 24.73 17.67 -5.56
N SER A 52 24.50 18.62 -4.64
CA SER A 52 25.52 19.13 -3.72
C SER A 52 25.67 18.28 -2.44
N ASN A 53 25.08 17.09 -2.41
CA ASN A 53 25.12 16.16 -1.28
C ASN A 53 24.58 16.76 0.05
N LYS A 54 23.65 17.72 -0.04
CA LYS A 54 23.02 18.34 1.14
C LYS A 54 21.77 17.60 1.62
N ASN A 55 21.34 16.56 0.90
CA ASN A 55 20.15 15.75 1.20
C ASN A 55 18.92 16.60 1.58
N PRO A 56 18.34 17.34 0.61
CA PRO A 56 17.18 18.17 0.86
C PRO A 56 16.00 17.33 1.38
N LEU A 57 15.38 17.79 2.47
CA LEU A 57 14.22 17.13 3.07
C LEU A 57 13.00 17.27 2.15
N VAL A 58 12.41 16.13 1.76
CA VAL A 58 11.12 16.08 1.08
C VAL A 58 10.04 15.87 2.14
N GLU A 59 9.19 16.87 2.34
CA GLU A 59 8.09 16.77 3.31
C GLU A 59 6.88 16.08 2.68
N VAL A 60 6.13 15.34 3.49
CA VAL A 60 4.98 14.58 3.02
C VAL A 60 3.79 14.73 3.98
N LYS A 61 2.59 14.78 3.42
CA LYS A 61 1.33 14.60 4.19
C LYS A 61 0.64 13.35 3.66
N SER A 62 0.09 12.55 4.57
CA SER A 62 -0.49 11.24 4.27
C SER A 62 -1.77 11.02 5.06
N THR A 63 -2.74 10.31 4.48
CA THR A 63 -3.95 9.85 5.18
C THR A 63 -3.69 8.68 6.14
N GLY A 64 -2.51 8.06 6.08
CA GLY A 64 -2.11 6.92 6.91
C GLY A 64 -2.79 5.60 6.53
N ASP A 65 -3.50 5.56 5.40
CA ASP A 65 -4.14 4.35 4.89
C ASP A 65 -3.21 3.52 3.99
N TYR A 66 -3.71 2.39 3.50
CA TYR A 66 -2.98 1.50 2.62
C TYR A 66 -2.46 2.21 1.36
N GLN A 67 -3.27 3.07 0.73
CA GLN A 67 -2.88 3.78 -0.50
C GLN A 67 -1.75 4.77 -0.24
N SER A 68 -1.83 5.48 0.88
CA SER A 68 -0.77 6.40 1.31
C SER A 68 0.55 5.68 1.62
N SER A 69 0.49 4.44 2.11
CA SER A 69 1.67 3.60 2.36
C SER A 69 2.30 3.10 1.06
N LEU A 70 1.48 2.80 0.04
CA LEU A 70 2.00 2.48 -1.30
C LEU A 70 2.69 3.69 -1.92
N ALA A 71 2.11 4.88 -1.79
CA ALA A 71 2.70 6.12 -2.28
C ALA A 71 4.01 6.47 -1.55
N SER A 72 4.08 6.26 -0.22
CA SER A 72 5.31 6.45 0.53
C SER A 72 6.42 5.51 0.07
N LEU A 73 6.07 4.26 -0.24
CA LEU A 73 7.01 3.29 -0.78
C LEU A 73 7.58 3.70 -2.14
N LEU A 74 6.73 4.23 -3.04
CA LEU A 74 7.19 4.76 -4.33
C LEU A 74 8.20 5.89 -4.16
N LEU A 75 7.90 6.84 -3.26
CA LEU A 75 8.80 7.95 -2.97
C LEU A 75 10.11 7.46 -2.34
N GLU A 76 10.04 6.60 -1.32
CA GLU A 76 11.22 6.06 -0.63
C GLU A 76 12.12 5.30 -1.62
N ARG A 77 11.53 4.47 -2.49
CA ARG A 77 12.28 3.73 -3.51
C ARG A 77 13.04 4.66 -4.44
N TYR A 78 12.39 5.72 -4.91
CA TYR A 78 13.04 6.72 -5.75
C TYR A 78 14.20 7.41 -5.03
N LEU A 79 13.98 7.88 -3.80
CA LEU A 79 14.99 8.59 -3.02
C LEU A 79 16.18 7.69 -2.68
N LEU A 80 15.94 6.43 -2.34
CA LEU A 80 16.99 5.45 -2.07
C LEU A 80 17.83 5.19 -3.33
N SER A 81 17.19 4.94 -4.48
CA SER A 81 17.90 4.76 -5.75
C SER A 81 18.71 6.01 -6.12
N ALA A 82 18.11 7.20 -5.99
CA ALA A 82 18.80 8.45 -6.30
C ALA A 82 20.01 8.68 -5.39
N ASN A 83 19.88 8.41 -4.08
CA ASN A 83 20.99 8.53 -3.12
C ASN A 83 22.09 7.50 -3.36
N ALA A 84 21.73 6.27 -3.77
CA ALA A 84 22.70 5.20 -4.01
C ALA A 84 23.65 5.49 -5.18
N TYR A 85 23.18 6.24 -6.19
CA TYR A 85 23.97 6.61 -7.37
C TYR A 85 24.53 8.03 -7.33
N LEU A 86 24.36 8.74 -6.21
CA LEU A 86 24.94 10.06 -6.03
C LEU A 86 26.46 9.93 -5.85
N GLU A 87 27.23 10.33 -6.86
CA GLU A 87 28.70 10.32 -6.86
C GLU A 87 29.25 11.73 -7.16
N ASP A 88 30.46 12.03 -6.68
CA ASP A 88 31.14 13.31 -6.95
C ASP A 88 31.39 13.47 -8.47
N ASN A 89 30.84 14.53 -9.07
CA ASN A 89 30.85 14.85 -10.51
C ASN A 89 29.92 14.04 -11.43
N ILE A 90 28.90 13.35 -10.91
CA ILE A 90 27.88 12.76 -11.78
C ILE A 90 27.06 13.85 -12.50
N THR A 91 26.74 13.62 -13.78
CA THR A 91 25.82 14.51 -14.50
C THR A 91 24.37 14.19 -14.12
N GLU A 92 23.49 15.18 -14.19
CA GLU A 92 22.06 15.00 -13.88
C GLU A 92 21.39 13.97 -14.82
N GLU A 93 21.88 13.82 -16.05
CA GLU A 93 21.35 12.86 -17.03
C GLU A 93 21.81 11.42 -16.75
N ASP A 94 23.10 11.23 -16.44
CA ASP A 94 23.62 9.89 -16.10
C ASP A 94 22.99 9.34 -14.82
N LEU A 95 22.76 10.21 -13.83
CA LEU A 95 22.06 9.86 -12.61
C LEU A 95 20.64 9.38 -12.90
N ILE A 96 19.88 10.12 -13.73
CA ILE A 96 18.52 9.75 -14.13
C ILE A 96 18.50 8.38 -14.81
N ASN A 97 19.41 8.12 -15.75
CA ASN A 97 19.48 6.85 -16.46
C ASN A 97 19.73 5.67 -15.50
N LYS A 98 20.65 5.81 -14.53
CA LYS A 98 20.92 4.79 -13.51
C LYS A 98 19.70 4.54 -12.61
N ILE A 99 18.98 5.62 -12.25
CA ILE A 99 17.75 5.53 -11.47
C ILE A 99 16.69 4.75 -12.26
N ASP A 100 16.47 5.06 -13.53
CA ASP A 100 15.49 4.37 -14.38
C ASP A 100 15.80 2.88 -14.52
N GLU A 101 17.06 2.53 -14.80
CA GLU A 101 17.49 1.13 -14.89
C GLU A 101 17.19 0.37 -13.59
N THR A 102 17.36 1.03 -12.45
CA THR A 102 17.08 0.42 -11.13
C THR A 102 15.59 0.32 -10.84
N LEU A 103 14.80 1.31 -11.25
CA LEU A 103 13.36 1.35 -11.01
C LEU A 103 12.57 0.44 -11.97
N GLU A 104 13.11 0.17 -13.17
CA GLU A 104 12.58 -0.80 -14.14
C GLU A 104 12.86 -2.25 -13.71
N ASN A 105 14.04 -2.49 -13.14
CA ASN A 105 14.33 -3.75 -12.48
C ASN A 105 13.44 -3.87 -11.24
N LYS A 106 12.33 -4.60 -11.37
CA LYS A 106 11.48 -5.05 -10.26
C LYS A 106 12.27 -6.01 -9.37
N THR A 107 13.31 -5.54 -8.72
CA THR A 107 13.93 -6.29 -7.65
C THR A 107 12.91 -6.34 -6.51
N GLU A 108 12.65 -7.56 -6.07
CA GLU A 108 12.05 -7.86 -4.79
C GLU A 108 13.03 -7.36 -3.73
N VAL A 109 13.11 -6.03 -3.57
CA VAL A 109 13.95 -5.43 -2.55
C VAL A 109 13.23 -5.75 -1.24
N GLU A 110 13.71 -6.80 -0.55
CA GLU A 110 13.57 -6.90 0.89
C GLU A 110 14.03 -5.54 1.43
N LEU A 111 13.08 -4.66 1.75
CA LEU A 111 13.34 -3.38 2.37
C LEU A 111 14.07 -3.67 3.67
N THR A 112 15.39 -3.56 3.63
CA THR A 112 16.27 -3.60 4.79
C THR A 112 16.16 -2.32 5.61
N THR A 113 15.34 -1.35 5.17
CA THR A 113 14.89 -0.26 6.01
C THR A 113 14.12 -0.85 7.20
N LYS A 114 14.51 -0.46 8.42
CA LYS A 114 13.83 -0.79 9.67
C LYS A 114 12.42 -0.14 9.74
N LEU A 115 11.55 -0.36 8.75
CA LEU A 115 10.13 -0.35 9.02
C LEU A 115 9.90 -1.49 10.02
N ASP A 116 9.19 -1.21 11.09
CA ASP A 116 8.84 -2.19 12.12
C ASP A 116 7.82 -3.19 11.54
N THR A 117 8.27 -4.01 10.58
CA THR A 117 7.51 -5.04 9.88
C THR A 117 7.00 -6.10 10.84
N THR A 118 7.48 -6.11 12.09
CA THR A 118 6.99 -6.97 13.16
C THR A 118 5.50 -6.76 13.41
N GLY A 119 5.00 -5.51 13.37
CA GLY A 119 3.57 -5.21 13.58
C GLY A 119 2.70 -5.67 12.42
N LEU A 120 3.14 -5.37 11.19
CA LEU A 120 2.41 -5.75 9.97
C LEU A 120 2.43 -7.27 9.74
N SER A 121 3.57 -7.92 9.97
CA SER A 121 3.69 -9.39 9.89
C SER A 121 2.83 -10.09 10.93
N LYS A 122 2.78 -9.56 12.17
CA LYS A 122 1.86 -10.05 13.22
C LYS A 122 0.40 -9.86 12.83
N ALA A 123 0.04 -8.71 12.26
CA ALA A 123 -1.32 -8.44 11.79
C ALA A 123 -1.70 -9.42 10.66
N THR A 124 -0.86 -9.57 9.64
CA THR A 124 -1.06 -10.52 8.54
C THR A 124 -1.21 -11.96 9.06
N SER A 125 -0.34 -12.38 9.99
CA SER A 125 -0.42 -13.71 10.60
C SER A 125 -1.72 -13.89 11.41
N TYR A 126 -2.13 -12.86 12.16
CA TYR A 126 -3.36 -12.86 12.95
C TYR A 126 -4.61 -12.95 12.05
N TYR A 127 -4.69 -12.16 10.98
CA TYR A 127 -5.82 -12.18 10.06
C TYR A 127 -5.86 -13.48 9.25
N ASN A 128 -4.71 -13.98 8.80
CA ASN A 128 -4.61 -15.26 8.11
C ASN A 128 -5.11 -16.39 9.02
N PHE A 129 -4.64 -16.47 10.26
CA PHE A 129 -5.07 -17.50 11.22
C PHE A 129 -6.55 -17.35 11.63
N SER A 130 -7.00 -16.13 11.94
CA SER A 130 -8.37 -15.86 12.38
C SER A 130 -9.40 -16.22 11.31
N ASN A 131 -9.09 -16.03 10.02
CA ASN A 131 -9.99 -16.44 8.95
C ASN A 131 -10.24 -17.96 8.96
N TYR A 132 -9.22 -18.79 9.20
CA TYR A 132 -9.43 -20.24 9.34
C TYR A 132 -10.25 -20.59 10.59
N CYS A 133 -10.06 -19.88 11.70
CA CYS A 133 -10.86 -20.07 12.91
C CYS A 133 -12.34 -19.70 12.70
N LEU A 134 -12.63 -18.58 12.02
CA LEU A 134 -13.99 -18.16 11.69
C LEU A 134 -14.68 -19.17 10.76
N LEU A 135 -13.94 -19.67 9.77
CA LEU A 135 -14.45 -20.65 8.81
C LEU A 135 -14.74 -22.00 9.51
N GLY A 136 -13.81 -22.47 10.34
CA GLY A 136 -14.00 -23.68 11.16
C GLY A 136 -15.17 -23.55 12.14
N GLY A 137 -15.30 -22.40 12.82
CA GLY A 137 -16.44 -22.12 13.71
C GLY A 137 -17.78 -22.09 12.97
N SER A 138 -17.81 -21.51 11.78
CA SER A 138 -19.01 -21.49 10.92
C SER A 138 -19.42 -22.89 10.49
N ILE A 139 -18.46 -23.71 10.04
CA ILE A 139 -18.72 -25.13 9.69
C ILE A 139 -19.24 -25.88 10.91
N TYR A 140 -18.65 -25.67 12.08
CA TYR A 140 -19.07 -26.34 13.31
C TYR A 140 -20.53 -26.02 13.69
N VAL A 141 -20.94 -24.76 13.59
CA VAL A 141 -22.33 -24.35 13.83
C VAL A 141 -23.28 -25.00 12.81
N ILE A 142 -22.91 -25.04 11.53
CA ILE A 142 -23.71 -25.72 10.49
C ILE A 142 -23.85 -27.22 10.81
N CYS A 143 -22.76 -27.88 11.20
CA CYS A 143 -22.76 -29.29 11.59
C CYS A 143 -23.66 -29.57 12.79
N LEU A 144 -23.66 -28.69 13.81
CA LEU A 144 -24.56 -28.80 14.96
C LEU A 144 -26.03 -28.70 14.55
N ILE A 145 -26.35 -27.74 13.67
CA ILE A 145 -27.70 -27.55 13.15
C ILE A 145 -28.14 -28.80 12.37
N LEU A 146 -27.32 -29.28 11.44
CA LEU A 146 -27.60 -30.50 10.66
C LEU A 146 -27.77 -31.73 11.56
N SER A 147 -26.91 -31.89 12.57
CA SER A 147 -26.99 -33.00 13.54
C SER A 147 -28.29 -32.96 14.34
N SER A 148 -28.76 -31.77 14.72
CA SER A 148 -30.05 -31.57 15.39
C SER A 148 -31.22 -32.07 14.54
N PHE A 149 -31.23 -31.77 13.24
CA PHE A 149 -32.25 -32.27 12.30
C PHE A 149 -32.17 -33.78 12.05
N GLN A 150 -30.98 -34.37 12.22
CA GLN A 150 -30.76 -35.81 12.05
C GLN A 150 -31.18 -36.65 13.26
N ASN A 151 -31.63 -36.00 14.35
CA ASN A 151 -32.22 -36.69 15.49
C ASN A 151 -33.39 -37.57 15.03
N ILE A 152 -33.41 -38.83 15.50
CA ILE A 152 -34.35 -39.87 15.06
C ILE A 152 -35.81 -39.44 15.14
N ASN A 153 -36.19 -38.66 16.16
CA ASN A 153 -37.58 -38.20 16.32
C ASN A 153 -37.96 -37.13 15.28
N ILE A 154 -37.03 -36.23 14.95
CA ILE A 154 -37.24 -35.17 13.96
C ILE A 154 -37.18 -35.78 12.56
N ARG A 155 -36.16 -36.58 12.26
CA ARG A 155 -35.98 -37.28 10.98
C ARG A 155 -37.18 -38.16 10.62
N LYS A 156 -37.74 -38.93 11.56
CA LYS A 156 -38.94 -39.74 11.31
C LYS A 156 -40.15 -38.88 10.93
N ARG A 157 -40.33 -37.71 11.56
CA ARG A 157 -41.41 -36.76 11.23
C ARG A 157 -41.21 -36.08 9.89
N THR A 158 -39.96 -35.76 9.53
CA THR A 158 -39.62 -35.21 8.21
C THR A 158 -39.92 -36.22 7.10
N ILE A 159 -39.54 -37.49 7.25
CA ILE A 159 -39.73 -38.54 6.22
C ILE A 159 -41.21 -38.84 5.94
N ILE A 160 -42.08 -38.76 6.96
CA ILE A 160 -43.52 -39.01 6.82
C ILE A 160 -44.32 -37.76 6.43
N SER A 161 -43.64 -36.61 6.29
CA SER A 161 -44.27 -35.37 5.83
C SER A 161 -44.64 -35.49 4.36
N SER A 162 -45.78 -34.92 3.95
CA SER A 162 -46.23 -34.88 2.55
C SER A 162 -45.45 -33.88 1.68
N MET A 163 -44.32 -33.37 2.19
CA MET A 163 -43.49 -32.37 1.52
C MET A 163 -42.56 -33.11 0.55
N ASN A 164 -42.64 -32.75 -0.73
CA ASN A 164 -41.81 -33.38 -1.76
C ASN A 164 -40.38 -32.78 -1.69
N ASP A 165 -39.45 -33.51 -1.08
CA ASP A 165 -38.04 -33.09 -0.91
C ASP A 165 -37.22 -33.08 -2.22
N LYS A 166 -37.81 -33.47 -3.36
CA LYS A 166 -37.16 -33.41 -4.67
C LYS A 166 -37.44 -32.08 -5.38
N LYS A 167 -36.43 -31.21 -5.38
CA LYS A 167 -36.16 -30.25 -6.46
C LYS A 167 -34.75 -30.49 -6.98
#